data_AF-A0A5J4T447-F1
#
_entry.id   AF-A0A5J4T447-F1
#
_cell.length_a   1.000
_cell.length_b   1.000
_cell.length_c   1.000
_cell.angle_alpha   90.00
_cell.angle_beta   90.00
_cell.angle_gamma   90.00
#
_symmetry.space_group_name_H-M   'P 1'
#
loop_
_entity.id
_entity.type
_entity.pdbx_description
1 polymer ?
#
loop_
_entity_poly.entity_id
_entity_poly.type
_entity_poly.pdbx_seq_one_letter_code
_entity_poly.pdbx_strand_id
1 'polypeptide(L)'
;MLVEYYTGSLPWINCSDPDEIGKLKTANIGGPLLKRMPEEFQKFEDHIFSLDITTEPDYEMLIGIIKSIANRLNVDLNAPFEWEFDLDQQRSIVHQRHKDQLISL
;
A
#
# COMPACT_ATOMS: atom_id res chain seq x y z
N MET A 1 1.98 6.67 -2.56
CA MET A 1 2.07 5.57 -1.58
C MET A 1 1.48 4.28 -2.13
N LEU A 2 0.16 4.13 -2.29
CA LEU A 2 -0.45 2.84 -2.67
C LEU A 2 0.09 2.25 -3.99
N VAL A 3 0.25 3.09 -5.02
CA VAL A 3 0.87 2.66 -6.28
C VAL A 3 2.28 2.13 -6.05
N GLU A 4 3.11 2.85 -5.29
CA GLU A 4 4.49 2.46 -5.00
C GLU A 4 4.59 1.13 -4.25
N TYR A 5 3.74 0.91 -3.24
CA TYR A 5 3.71 -0.37 -2.51
C TYR A 5 3.32 -1.52 -3.43
N TYR A 6 2.43 -1.27 -4.38
CA TYR A 6 1.95 -2.30 -5.29
C TYR A 6 2.90 -2.57 -6.47
N THR A 7 3.53 -1.53 -7.02
CA THR A 7 4.38 -1.61 -8.22
C THR A 7 5.87 -1.70 -7.90
N GLY A 8 6.27 -1.35 -6.67
CA GLY A 8 7.64 -1.32 -6.17
C GLY A 8 8.39 0.00 -6.39
N SER A 9 7.85 0.92 -7.20
CA SER A 9 8.49 2.22 -7.46
C SER A 9 7.54 3.23 -8.10
N LEU A 10 7.90 4.52 -7.99
CA LEU A 10 7.28 5.61 -8.74
C LEU A 10 8.20 6.11 -9.87
N PRO A 11 7.64 6.72 -10.94
CA PRO A 11 8.44 7.22 -12.07
C PRO A 11 9.51 8.25 -11.69
N TRP A 12 9.33 8.98 -10.59
CA TRP A 12 10.24 10.02 -10.11
C TRP A 12 11.13 9.57 -8.94
N ILE A 13 11.25 8.27 -8.66
CA ILE A 13 12.02 7.76 -7.50
C ILE A 13 13.50 8.21 -7.49
N ASN A 14 14.09 8.41 -8.68
CA ASN A 14 15.48 8.83 -8.84
C ASN A 14 15.64 10.31 -9.26
N CYS A 15 14.57 11.10 -9.22
CA CYS A 15 14.61 12.52 -9.56
C CYS A 15 14.67 13.36 -8.27
N SER A 16 15.50 14.40 -8.26
CA SER A 16 15.65 15.30 -7.11
C SER A 16 15.22 16.74 -7.41
N ASP A 17 15.08 17.10 -8.69
CA ASP A 17 14.67 18.44 -9.09
C ASP A 17 13.14 18.61 -8.94
N PRO A 18 12.66 19.60 -8.15
CA PRO A 18 11.23 19.78 -7.89
C PRO A 18 10.39 20.05 -9.15
N ASP A 19 10.94 20.78 -10.13
CA ASP A 19 10.21 21.13 -11.35
C ASP A 19 10.07 19.91 -12.28
N GLU A 20 11.12 19.10 -12.41
CA GLU A 20 11.06 17.81 -13.09
C GLU A 20 10.10 16.84 -12.41
N ILE A 21 10.14 16.74 -11.08
CA ILE A 21 9.18 15.92 -10.31
C ILE A 21 7.75 16.39 -10.58
N GLY A 22 7.51 17.70 -10.62
CA GLY A 22 6.20 18.28 -10.94
C GLY A 22 5.72 17.87 -12.33
N LYS A 23 6.57 17.99 -13.35
CA LYS A 23 6.25 17.55 -14.73
C LYS A 23 5.94 16.06 -14.80
N LEU A 24 6.75 15.23 -14.14
CA LEU A 24 6.55 13.78 -14.10
C LEU A 24 5.22 13.42 -13.42
N LYS A 25 4.87 14.09 -12.33
CA LYS A 25 3.58 13.91 -11.66
C LYS A 25 2.43 14.23 -12.61
N THR A 26 2.42 15.41 -13.22
CA THR A 26 1.35 15.83 -14.13
C THR A 26 1.21 14.92 -15.34
N ALA A 27 2.32 14.48 -15.93
CA ALA A 27 2.31 13.56 -17.07
C ALA A 27 1.80 12.15 -16.75
N ASN A 28 1.72 11.80 -15.47
CA ASN A 28 1.31 10.47 -14.99
C ASN A 28 -0.12 10.46 -14.41
N ILE A 29 -0.82 11.61 -14.40
CA ILE A 29 -2.24 11.71 -14.05
C ILE A 29 -3.08 11.06 -15.15
N GLY A 30 -4.14 10.36 -14.77
CA GLY A 30 -5.15 9.86 -15.72
C GLY A 30 -4.82 8.48 -16.28
N GLY A 31 -4.34 7.58 -15.42
CA GLY A 31 -4.19 6.16 -15.74
C GLY A 31 -2.78 5.60 -15.93
N PRO A 32 -1.71 6.33 -16.33
CA PRO A 32 -0.37 5.74 -16.47
C PRO A 32 0.15 5.04 -15.21
N LEU A 33 -0.11 5.61 -14.02
CA LEU A 33 0.25 5.00 -12.74
C LEU A 33 -0.61 3.78 -12.40
N LEU A 34 -1.83 3.74 -12.92
CA LEU A 34 -2.80 2.70 -12.60
C LEU A 34 -2.74 1.49 -13.53
N LYS A 35 -1.93 1.52 -14.59
CA LYS A 35 -1.81 0.44 -15.58
C LYS A 35 -1.58 -0.95 -14.99
N ARG A 36 -0.94 -1.04 -13.82
CA ARG A 36 -0.67 -2.29 -13.11
C ARG A 36 -1.56 -2.49 -11.87
N MET A 37 -2.35 -1.50 -11.49
CA MET A 37 -3.22 -1.52 -10.33
C MET A 37 -4.53 -2.28 -10.64
N PRO A 38 -5.26 -2.73 -9.61
CA PRO A 38 -6.66 -3.15 -9.75
C PRO A 38 -7.51 -2.10 -10.51
N GLU A 39 -8.38 -2.54 -11.42
CA GLU A 39 -9.16 -1.62 -12.27
C GLU A 39 -10.05 -0.65 -11.48
N GLU A 40 -10.49 -1.05 -10.29
CA GLU A 40 -11.32 -0.21 -9.41
C GLU A 40 -10.57 1.03 -8.90
N PHE A 41 -9.23 1.03 -8.95
CA PHE A 41 -8.45 2.23 -8.64
C PHE A 41 -8.67 3.37 -9.63
N GLN A 42 -9.17 3.11 -10.85
CA GLN A 42 -9.48 4.21 -11.77
C GLN A 42 -10.55 5.13 -11.17
N LYS A 43 -11.59 4.54 -10.56
CA LYS A 43 -12.63 5.31 -9.87
C LYS A 43 -12.08 6.09 -8.68
N PHE A 44 -11.07 5.54 -7.99
CA PHE A 44 -10.38 6.23 -6.90
C PHE A 44 -9.66 7.48 -7.44
N GLU A 45 -8.88 7.33 -8.51
CA GLU A 45 -8.16 8.44 -9.16
C GLU A 45 -9.11 9.51 -9.68
N ASP A 46 -10.14 9.10 -10.42
CA ASP A 46 -11.14 10.02 -10.99
C ASP A 46 -11.81 10.86 -9.89
N HIS A 47 -12.13 10.25 -8.75
CA HIS A 47 -12.70 10.97 -7.60
C HIS A 47 -11.72 12.00 -7.06
N ILE A 48 -10.50 11.60 -6.71
CA ILE A 48 -9.50 12.50 -6.13
C ILE A 48 -9.20 13.69 -7.04
N PHE A 49 -9.09 13.47 -8.35
CA PHE A 49 -8.82 14.55 -9.31
C PHE A 49 -10.05 15.40 -9.65
N SER A 50 -11.26 15.00 -9.24
CA SER A 50 -12.46 15.82 -9.39
C SER A 50 -12.69 16.82 -8.26
N LEU A 51 -11.94 16.71 -7.17
CA LEU A 51 -12.13 17.52 -5.96
C LEU A 51 -11.42 18.88 -6.06
N ASP A 52 -12.11 19.91 -5.57
CA ASP A 52 -11.51 21.20 -5.27
C ASP A 52 -11.11 21.29 -3.79
N ILE A 53 -10.33 22.32 -3.44
CA ILE A 53 -9.86 22.55 -2.06
C ILE A 53 -10.99 22.71 -1.03
N THR A 54 -12.19 23.09 -1.47
CA THR A 54 -13.37 23.27 -0.62
C THR A 54 -14.28 22.05 -0.58
N THR A 55 -14.01 21.05 -1.42
CA THR A 55 -14.85 19.85 -1.53
C THR A 55 -14.39 18.79 -0.54
N GLU A 56 -15.32 18.30 0.28
CA GLU A 56 -15.05 17.18 1.16
C GLU A 56 -14.95 15.88 0.33
N PRO A 57 -13.87 15.09 0.48
CA PRO A 57 -13.77 13.81 -0.19
C PRO A 57 -14.81 12.80 0.35
N ASP A 58 -15.43 12.03 -0.54
CA ASP A 58 -16.24 10.87 -0.16
C ASP A 58 -15.36 9.70 0.33
N TYR A 59 -14.97 9.75 1.60
CA TYR A 59 -14.12 8.73 2.23
C TYR A 59 -14.78 7.35 2.30
N GLU A 60 -16.10 7.27 2.45
CA GLU A 60 -16.83 6.00 2.50
C GLU A 60 -16.72 5.27 1.16
N MET A 61 -16.86 5.99 0.05
CA MET A 61 -16.66 5.43 -1.28
C MET A 61 -15.22 4.98 -1.52
N LEU A 62 -14.23 5.78 -1.11
CA LEU A 62 -12.81 5.43 -1.24
C LEU A 62 -12.45 4.17 -0.44
N ILE A 63 -12.93 4.05 0.80
CA ILE A 63 -12.76 2.85 1.63
C ILE A 63 -13.49 1.66 0.99
N GLY A 64 -14.69 1.89 0.45
CA GLY A 64 -15.48 0.88 -0.25
C GLY A 64 -14.75 0.28 -1.45
N ILE A 65 -14.04 1.10 -2.24
CA ILE A 65 -13.21 0.62 -3.36
C ILE A 65 -12.14 -0.35 -2.86
N ILE A 66 -11.40 0.01 -1.81
CA ILE A 66 -10.34 -0.86 -1.27
C ILE A 66 -10.90 -2.17 -0.73
N LYS A 67 -12.04 -2.12 -0.02
CA LYS A 67 -12.74 -3.33 0.46
C LYS A 67 -13.22 -4.22 -0.70
N SER A 68 -13.73 -3.61 -1.77
CA SER A 68 -14.16 -4.32 -2.98
C SER A 68 -13.00 -5.08 -3.62
N ILE A 69 -11.84 -4.42 -3.76
CA ILE A 69 -10.61 -5.03 -4.29
C ILE A 69 -10.19 -6.20 -3.40
N ALA A 70 -10.15 -5.99 -2.08
CA ALA A 70 -9.76 -7.03 -1.12
C ALA A 70 -10.68 -8.26 -1.23
N ASN A 71 -12.00 -8.05 -1.30
CA ASN A 71 -12.97 -9.13 -1.48
C ASN A 71 -12.74 -9.87 -2.81
N ARG A 72 -12.60 -9.15 -3.93
CA ARG A 72 -12.36 -9.74 -5.25
C ARG A 72 -11.05 -10.54 -5.32
N LEU A 73 -10.00 -10.05 -4.68
CA LEU A 73 -8.70 -10.72 -4.60
C LEU A 73 -8.61 -11.76 -3.48
N ASN A 74 -9.70 -11.97 -2.74
CA ASN A 74 -9.78 -12.89 -1.60
C ASN A 74 -8.69 -12.62 -0.54
N VAL A 75 -8.43 -11.34 -0.29
CA VAL A 75 -7.51 -10.84 0.74
C VAL A 75 -8.27 -10.69 2.04
N ASP A 76 -7.81 -11.38 3.09
CA ASP A 76 -8.31 -11.17 4.45
C ASP A 76 -7.66 -9.91 5.04
N LEU A 77 -8.47 -8.89 5.29
CA LEU A 77 -8.02 -7.64 5.88
C LEU A 77 -7.62 -7.75 7.37
N ASN A 78 -7.92 -8.89 8.00
CA ASN A 78 -7.48 -9.21 9.36
C ASN A 78 -6.25 -10.12 9.38
N ALA A 79 -5.74 -10.51 8.21
CA ALA A 79 -4.52 -11.28 8.15
C ALA A 79 -3.35 -10.47 8.71
N PRO A 80 -2.44 -11.10 9.47
CA PRO A 80 -1.25 -10.42 9.93
C PRO A 80 -0.37 -9.99 8.75
N PHE A 81 0.37 -8.91 8.95
CA PHE A 81 1.34 -8.44 7.97
C PHE A 81 2.57 -9.34 7.90
N GLU A 82 3.30 -9.29 6.79
CA GLU A 82 4.51 -10.09 6.55
C GLU A 82 5.54 -9.97 7.68
N TRP A 83 5.77 -8.74 8.18
CA TRP A 83 6.71 -8.51 9.28
C TRP A 83 6.23 -9.05 10.63
N GLU A 84 4.92 -9.25 10.83
CA GLU A 84 4.41 -9.85 12.07
C GLU A 84 4.77 -11.33 12.16
N PHE A 85 4.75 -12.04 11.03
CA PHE A 85 5.24 -13.42 10.95
C PHE A 85 6.73 -13.51 11.30
N ASP A 86 7.56 -12.63 10.73
CA ASP A 86 9.00 -12.60 11.01
C ASP A 86 9.28 -12.36 12.49
N LEU A 87 8.55 -11.42 13.12
CA LEU A 87 8.68 -11.11 14.54
C LEU A 87 8.26 -12.29 15.42
N ASP A 88 7.17 -12.98 15.09
CA ASP A 88 6.69 -14.14 15.86
C ASP A 88 7.62 -15.34 15.71
N GLN A 89 8.23 -15.54 14.55
CA GLN A 89 9.28 -16.53 14.36
C GLN A 89 10.51 -16.20 15.24
N GLN A 90 10.95 -14.94 15.25
CA GLN A 90 12.08 -14.51 16.09
C GLN A 90 11.79 -14.71 17.58
N ARG A 91 10.59 -14.33 18.05
CA ARG A 91 10.15 -14.55 19.43
C ARG A 91 10.16 -16.03 19.80
N SER A 92 9.69 -16.88 18.89
CA SER A 92 9.68 -18.34 19.09
C SER A 92 11.09 -18.92 19.25
N ILE A 93 12.04 -18.45 18.43
CA ILE A 93 13.46 -18.85 18.52
C ILE A 93 14.05 -18.45 19.87
N VAL A 94 13.80 -17.22 20.33
CA VAL A 94 14.29 -16.74 21.63
C VAL A 94 13.70 -17.56 22.78
N HIS A 95 12.39 -17.83 22.75
CA HIS A 95 11.73 -18.64 23.77
C HIS A 95 12.27 -20.07 23.83
N GLN A 96 12.53 -20.69 22.67
CA GLN A 96 13.10 -22.03 22.61
C GLN A 96 14.50 -22.07 23.21
N ARG A 97 15.36 -21.09 22.90
CA ARG A 97 16.71 -20.98 23.48
C ARG A 97 16.67 -20.87 25.01
N HIS A 98 15.76 -20.06 25.55
CA HIS A 98 15.60 -19.94 27.00
C HIS A 98 15.15 -21.26 27.65
N LYS A 99 14.24 -22.01 27.02
CA LYS A 99 13.84 -23.34 27.51
C LYS A 99 14.98 -24.33 27.50
N ASP A 100 15.74 -24.39 26.41
CA ASP A 100 16.85 -25.34 26.26
C ASP A 100 17.94 -25.10 27.32
N GLN A 101 18.21 -23.83 27.66
CA GLN A 101 19.15 -23.46 28.74
C GLN A 101 18.68 -23.90 30.13
N LEU A 102 17.37 -23.89 30.39
CA LEU A 102 16.81 -24.32 31.67
C LEU A 102 16.79 -25.85 31.84
N ILE A 103 16.73 -26.59 30.73
CA ILE A 103 16.71 -28.07 30.73
C ILE A 103 18.14 -28.64 30.84
N SER A 104 19.17 -27.87 30.47
CA SER A 104 20.57 -28.28 30.55
C SER A 104 21.23 -28.08 31.94
N LEU A 105 20.45 -27.73 32.96
CA LEU A 105 20.87 -27.54 34.37
C LEU A 105 20.26 -28.64 35.25
#